data_AF-A0A0P8V192-F1
#
_entry.id   AF-A0A0P8V192-F1
#
_cell.length_a   1.000
_cell.length_b   1.000
_cell.length_c   1.000
_cell.angle_alpha   90.00
_cell.angle_beta   90.00
_cell.angle_gamma   90.00
#
_symmetry.space_group_name_H-M   'P 1'
#
loop_
_entity.id
_entity.type
_entity.pdbx_description
1 polymer ?
#
loop_
_entity_poly.entity_id
_entity_poly.type
_entity_poly.pdbx_seq_one_letter_code
_entity_poly.pdbx_strand_id
1 'polypeptide(L)'
;MWLKNGINKDAGLTLIEVLVTIAILGIIIIPLSSFFITTAKINNESRDKFKATLIAQKFIEDLKLSDSIVEGETQYKVENYDVIVNITNISDLSESESSFYDTIVDYDVKIEIDKDNQNYISIYDKDDNLLAKDYISVEAKIDIAMIDSFITINIYDNNSLLSTTNIENNGDEGSLILNILGDMDFVINSNNQTENDLIIYFCKSGTSTSNYSFYNLGGKVTRYENILILDNKSESSLKGLYKVDVEVKKDGNTLEQITGYKLLTN
;
A
#
# COMPACT_ATOMS: atom_id res chain seq x y z
N MET A 1 -44.08 50.03 -59.59
CA MET A 1 -44.49 50.09 -58.17
C MET A 1 -45.53 49.01 -57.94
N TRP A 2 -45.16 47.85 -57.39
CA TRP A 2 -46.07 46.89 -56.73
C TRP A 2 -45.20 45.82 -56.05
N LEU A 3 -44.85 46.05 -54.78
CA LEU A 3 -44.42 45.02 -53.85
C LEU A 3 -45.08 45.34 -52.52
N LYS A 4 -46.18 44.63 -52.22
CA LYS A 4 -46.71 44.55 -50.87
C LYS A 4 -47.44 43.22 -50.71
N ASN A 5 -46.69 42.18 -50.36
CA ASN A 5 -47.26 41.03 -49.68
C ASN A 5 -46.65 40.99 -48.28
N GLY A 6 -47.45 41.44 -47.32
CA GLY A 6 -47.12 41.42 -45.92
C GLY A 6 -47.01 39.99 -45.41
N ILE A 7 -45.90 39.70 -44.76
CA ILE A 7 -45.80 38.59 -43.82
C ILE A 7 -46.47 39.09 -42.53
N ASN A 8 -47.79 38.96 -42.45
CA ASN A 8 -48.52 39.03 -41.19
C ASN A 8 -49.49 37.85 -41.22
N LYS A 9 -49.01 36.68 -40.78
CA LYS A 9 -49.88 35.59 -40.33
C LYS A 9 -49.89 35.66 -38.82
N ASP A 10 -50.97 36.21 -38.26
CA ASP A 10 -51.32 36.03 -36.85
C ASP A 10 -51.66 34.55 -36.61
N ALA A 11 -50.63 33.70 -36.57
CA ALA A 11 -50.77 32.29 -36.28
C ALA A 11 -50.90 32.12 -34.76
N GLY A 12 -52.13 32.17 -34.26
CA GLY A 12 -52.43 31.77 -32.89
C GLY A 12 -52.10 30.29 -32.69
N LEU A 13 -51.36 29.97 -31.62
CA LEU A 13 -51.13 28.59 -31.18
C LEU A 13 -52.47 27.90 -30.92
N THR A 14 -52.65 26.70 -31.46
CA THR A 14 -53.84 25.91 -31.15
C THR A 14 -53.73 25.33 -29.73
N LEU A 15 -54.87 25.18 -29.04
CA LEU A 15 -54.90 24.62 -27.69
C LEU A 15 -54.25 23.21 -27.63
N ILE A 16 -54.46 22.40 -28.67
CA ILE A 16 -53.90 21.05 -28.76
C ILE A 16 -52.37 21.07 -28.89
N GLU A 17 -51.81 22.03 -29.63
CA GLU A 17 -50.37 22.19 -29.81
C GLU A 17 -49.67 22.60 -28.52
N VAL A 18 -50.29 23.49 -27.74
CA VAL A 18 -49.85 23.84 -26.38
C VAL A 18 -49.89 22.61 -25.46
N LEU A 19 -50.97 21.83 -25.51
CA LEU A 19 -51.13 20.65 -24.66
C LEU A 19 -50.08 19.58 -24.97
N VAL A 20 -49.84 19.28 -26.26
CA VAL A 20 -48.82 18.31 -26.70
C VAL A 20 -47.42 18.78 -26.33
N THR A 21 -47.13 20.08 -26.45
CA THR A 21 -45.83 20.65 -26.10
C THR A 21 -45.55 20.51 -24.60
N ILE A 22 -46.53 20.83 -23.74
CA ILE A 22 -46.39 20.68 -22.28
C ILE A 22 -46.26 19.19 -21.91
N ALA A 23 -46.98 18.30 -22.59
CA ALA A 23 -46.89 16.86 -22.34
C ALA A 23 -45.49 16.31 -22.68
N ILE A 24 -44.95 16.64 -23.86
CA ILE A 24 -43.61 16.23 -24.28
C ILE A 24 -42.55 16.85 -23.35
N LEU A 25 -42.71 18.13 -22.99
CA LEU A 25 -41.82 18.81 -22.07
C LEU A 25 -41.81 18.14 -20.68
N GLY A 26 -42.97 17.74 -20.17
CA GLY A 26 -43.08 17.01 -18.90
C GLY A 26 -42.36 15.66 -18.93
N ILE A 27 -42.51 14.89 -20.02
CA ILE A 27 -41.82 13.61 -20.21
C ILE A 27 -40.30 13.78 -20.17
N ILE A 28 -39.78 14.91 -20.67
CA ILE A 28 -38.33 15.21 -20.72
C ILE A 28 -37.81 15.79 -19.40
N ILE A 29 -38.55 16.71 -18.77
CA ILE A 29 -38.10 17.40 -17.55
C ILE A 29 -37.97 16.44 -16.36
N ILE A 30 -38.84 15.45 -16.23
CA ILE A 30 -38.82 14.50 -15.11
C ILE A 30 -37.48 13.75 -15.01
N PRO A 31 -37.01 13.01 -16.04
CA PRO A 31 -35.72 12.32 -15.98
C PRO A 31 -34.54 13.28 -15.89
N LEU A 32 -34.58 14.43 -16.57
CA LEU A 32 -33.52 15.43 -16.47
C LEU A 32 -33.34 15.94 -15.04
N SER A 33 -34.45 16.25 -14.35
CA SER A 33 -34.41 16.71 -12.96
C SER A 33 -33.80 15.66 -12.04
N SER A 34 -34.18 14.39 -12.24
CA SER A 34 -33.59 13.26 -11.50
C SER A 34 -32.09 13.13 -11.74
N PHE A 35 -31.64 13.28 -12.99
CA PHE A 35 -30.22 13.28 -13.32
C PHE A 35 -29.48 14.44 -12.66
N PHE A 36 -30.00 15.67 -12.72
CA PHE A 36 -29.36 16.81 -12.06
C PHE A 36 -29.22 16.62 -10.55
N ILE A 37 -30.26 16.11 -9.88
CA ILE A 37 -30.22 15.82 -8.43
C ILE A 37 -29.15 14.74 -8.15
N THR A 38 -29.13 13.68 -8.95
CA THR A 38 -28.17 12.57 -8.78
C THR A 38 -26.75 13.04 -9.02
N THR A 39 -26.50 13.81 -10.09
CA THR A 39 -25.18 14.39 -10.38
C THR A 39 -24.72 15.35 -9.29
N ALA A 40 -25.62 16.18 -8.75
CA ALA A 40 -25.29 17.06 -7.63
C ALA A 40 -24.90 16.26 -6.38
N LYS A 41 -25.60 15.16 -6.09
CA LYS A 41 -25.28 14.25 -4.99
C LYS A 41 -23.92 13.58 -5.20
N ILE A 42 -23.68 12.97 -6.36
CA ILE A 42 -22.40 12.33 -6.72
C ILE A 42 -21.26 13.32 -6.62
N ASN A 43 -21.43 14.54 -7.14
CA ASN A 43 -20.37 15.56 -7.09
C ASN A 43 -20.06 15.98 -5.65
N ASN A 44 -21.07 16.07 -4.79
CA ASN A 44 -20.84 16.35 -3.37
C ASN A 44 -20.10 15.21 -2.66
N GLU A 45 -20.49 13.96 -2.89
CA GLU A 45 -19.81 12.78 -2.35
C GLU A 45 -18.36 12.67 -2.86
N SER A 46 -18.13 12.88 -4.16
CA SER A 46 -16.79 12.90 -4.76
C SER A 46 -15.92 14.01 -4.16
N ARG A 47 -16.50 15.20 -3.93
CA ARG A 47 -15.78 16.30 -3.28
C ARG A 47 -15.42 15.96 -1.84
N ASP A 48 -16.33 15.33 -1.10
CA ASP A 48 -16.08 14.91 0.28
C ASP A 48 -14.98 13.84 0.35
N LYS A 49 -15.01 12.85 -0.55
CA LYS A 49 -13.96 11.82 -0.66
C LYS A 49 -12.61 12.43 -1.03
N PHE A 50 -12.57 13.31 -2.04
CA PHE A 50 -11.34 13.98 -2.44
C PHE A 50 -10.72 14.79 -1.29
N LYS A 51 -11.55 15.51 -0.53
CA LYS A 51 -11.08 16.21 0.68
C LYS A 51 -10.56 15.25 1.74
N ALA A 52 -11.24 14.12 1.97
CA ALA A 52 -10.78 13.10 2.92
C ALA A 52 -9.40 12.54 2.52
N THR A 53 -9.18 12.25 1.23
CA THR A 53 -7.86 11.84 0.72
C THR A 53 -6.79 12.90 0.99
N LEU A 54 -7.05 14.18 0.71
CA LEU A 54 -6.09 15.26 0.99
C LEU A 54 -5.77 15.40 2.48
N ILE A 55 -6.78 15.25 3.35
CA ILE A 55 -6.59 15.28 4.80
C ILE A 55 -5.72 14.09 5.22
N ALA A 56 -6.05 12.87 4.80
CA ALA A 56 -5.29 11.68 5.15
C ALA A 56 -3.82 11.77 4.71
N GLN A 57 -3.59 12.19 3.46
CA GLN A 57 -2.25 12.41 2.92
C GLN A 57 -1.48 13.44 3.73
N LYS A 58 -2.11 14.56 4.09
CA LYS A 58 -1.48 15.60 4.91
C LYS A 58 -1.04 15.05 6.27
N PHE A 59 -1.87 14.26 6.95
CA PHE A 59 -1.47 13.65 8.22
C PHE A 59 -0.28 12.70 8.08
N ILE A 60 -0.26 11.88 7.02
CA ILE A 60 0.90 11.01 6.73
C ILE A 60 2.16 11.84 6.47
N GLU A 61 2.07 12.92 5.70
CA GLU A 61 3.21 13.80 5.39
C GLU A 61 3.70 14.56 6.63
N ASP A 62 2.79 15.16 7.39
CA ASP A 62 3.11 15.87 8.63
C ASP A 62 3.78 14.92 9.64
N LEU A 63 3.29 13.67 9.73
CA LEU A 63 3.92 12.65 10.55
C LEU A 63 5.30 12.27 10.01
N LYS A 64 5.47 12.05 8.70
CA LYS A 64 6.77 11.79 8.06
C LYS A 64 7.80 12.89 8.34
N LEU A 65 7.38 14.14 8.45
CA LEU A 65 8.25 15.29 8.73
C LEU A 65 8.52 15.52 10.22
N SER A 66 7.74 14.93 11.11
CA SER A 66 7.93 15.12 12.55
C SER A 66 9.19 14.41 13.07
N ASP A 67 9.93 15.01 14.01
CA ASP A 67 11.10 14.37 14.63
C ASP A 67 10.73 13.37 15.73
N SER A 68 9.45 13.30 16.11
CA SER A 68 8.95 12.44 17.18
C SER A 68 7.64 11.76 16.78
N ILE A 69 7.40 10.55 17.26
CA ILE A 69 6.15 9.82 17.08
C ILE A 69 5.65 9.40 18.46
N VAL A 70 4.32 9.43 18.63
CA VAL A 70 3.66 8.82 19.78
C VAL A 70 2.88 7.63 19.26
N GLU A 71 3.19 6.44 19.78
CA GLU A 71 2.49 5.21 19.44
C GLU A 71 1.06 5.20 20.00
N GLY A 72 0.18 4.46 19.31
CA GLY A 72 -1.22 4.29 19.66
C GLY A 72 -2.18 5.05 18.77
N GLU A 73 -3.47 4.97 19.14
CA GLU A 73 -4.55 5.62 18.43
C GLU A 73 -4.76 7.06 18.94
N THR A 74 -4.79 8.01 18.00
CA THR A 74 -5.11 9.40 18.27
C THR A 74 -6.22 9.87 17.33
N GLN A 75 -7.19 10.60 17.89
CA GLN A 75 -8.31 11.12 17.13
C GLN A 75 -8.25 12.64 17.04
N TYR A 76 -8.42 13.16 15.84
CA TYR A 76 -8.45 14.59 15.53
C TYR A 76 -9.78 14.96 14.89
N LYS A 77 -10.20 16.20 15.09
CA LYS A 77 -11.34 16.78 14.40
C LYS A 77 -10.86 17.88 13.46
N VAL A 78 -11.05 17.67 12.17
CA VAL A 78 -10.64 18.62 11.12
C VAL A 78 -11.89 19.03 10.35
N GLU A 79 -12.33 20.28 10.54
CA GLU A 79 -13.61 20.77 10.02
C GLU A 79 -14.78 19.87 10.46
N ASN A 80 -15.39 19.17 9.49
CA ASN A 80 -16.51 18.25 9.69
C ASN A 80 -16.08 16.78 9.56
N TYR A 81 -14.77 16.49 9.59
CA TYR A 81 -14.20 15.16 9.49
C TYR A 81 -13.60 14.73 10.83
N ASP A 82 -13.82 13.47 11.18
CA ASP A 82 -13.14 12.81 12.28
C ASP A 82 -11.97 12.01 11.68
N VAL A 83 -10.75 12.29 12.11
CA VAL A 83 -9.54 11.65 11.62
C VAL A 83 -8.98 10.77 12.73
N ILE A 84 -8.81 9.49 12.46
CA ILE A 84 -8.22 8.52 13.38
C ILE A 84 -6.86 8.15 12.83
N VAL A 85 -5.82 8.38 13.62
CA VAL A 85 -4.44 8.05 13.29
C VAL A 85 -3.98 6.99 14.27
N ASN A 86 -3.66 5.81 13.76
CA ASN A 86 -3.07 4.74 14.55
C ASN A 86 -1.60 4.58 14.16
N ILE A 87 -0.72 4.65 15.15
CA ILE A 87 0.72 4.50 14.92
C ILE A 87 1.24 3.31 15.70
N THR A 88 1.79 2.34 14.99
CA THR A 88 2.33 1.11 15.59
C THR A 88 3.81 0.98 15.27
N ASN A 89 4.61 0.72 16.31
CA ASN A 89 6.01 0.36 16.15
C ASN A 89 6.09 -1.07 15.62
N ILE A 90 6.85 -1.27 14.55
CA ILE A 90 7.04 -2.58 13.91
C ILE A 90 8.51 -3.02 13.96
N SER A 91 9.28 -2.47 14.91
CA SER A 91 10.74 -2.64 15.07
C SER A 91 11.11 -3.55 16.24
N ASP A 92 10.14 -4.01 17.03
CA ASP A 92 10.37 -4.98 18.10
C ASP A 92 10.64 -6.37 17.49
N LEU A 93 11.89 -6.60 17.13
CA LEU A 93 12.44 -7.88 16.73
C LEU A 93 13.56 -8.24 17.72
N SER A 94 13.21 -8.79 18.89
CA SER A 94 14.20 -9.52 19.69
C SER A 94 13.59 -10.65 20.51
N GLU A 95 14.19 -11.81 20.36
CA GLU A 95 13.93 -13.09 21.01
C GLU A 95 13.60 -13.01 22.51
N SER A 96 12.47 -13.62 22.89
CA SER A 96 12.24 -14.21 24.20
C SER A 96 11.51 -15.52 23.99
N GLU A 97 12.02 -16.58 24.61
CA GLU A 97 11.44 -17.91 24.60
C GLU A 97 9.93 -17.88 24.91
N SER A 98 9.19 -18.69 24.16
CA SER A 98 7.79 -19.05 24.34
C SER A 98 6.72 -18.00 24.00
N SER A 99 6.01 -18.33 22.92
CA SER A 99 4.56 -18.14 22.72
C SER A 99 4.01 -16.73 22.72
N PHE A 100 4.01 -16.11 21.54
CA PHE A 100 2.82 -15.60 20.82
C PHE A 100 3.34 -14.80 19.63
N TYR A 101 3.36 -15.43 18.45
CA TYR A 101 3.68 -14.75 17.19
C TYR A 101 2.44 -13.95 16.78
N ASP A 102 2.50 -12.64 16.88
CA ASP A 102 1.64 -11.76 16.08
C ASP A 102 2.57 -10.78 15.37
N THR A 103 3.00 -11.17 14.18
CA THR A 103 3.79 -10.36 13.26
C THR A 103 2.88 -9.24 12.73
N ILE A 104 3.19 -7.98 13.03
CA ILE A 104 2.32 -6.83 12.65
C ILE A 104 2.44 -6.51 11.14
N VAL A 105 3.39 -7.12 10.44
CA VAL A 105 3.42 -7.20 8.97
C VAL A 105 3.09 -8.63 8.59
N ASP A 106 1.93 -8.83 7.99
CA ASP A 106 1.58 -10.10 7.37
C ASP A 106 2.57 -10.35 6.23
N TYR A 107 3.30 -11.46 6.30
CA TYR A 107 4.26 -11.87 5.27
C TYR A 107 4.01 -13.32 4.90
N ASP A 108 4.16 -13.64 3.62
CA ASP A 108 4.13 -15.02 3.15
C ASP A 108 5.47 -15.72 3.41
N VAL A 109 6.57 -14.95 3.32
CA VAL A 109 7.93 -15.49 3.41
C VAL A 109 8.88 -14.56 4.14
N LYS A 110 9.78 -15.14 4.94
CA LYS A 110 10.91 -14.44 5.55
C LYS A 110 12.24 -15.00 5.06
N ILE A 111 13.16 -14.13 4.66
CA ILE A 111 14.53 -14.47 4.26
C ILE A 111 15.49 -13.83 5.27
N GLU A 112 16.34 -14.60 5.92
CA GLU A 112 17.41 -14.11 6.78
C GLU A 112 18.76 -14.26 6.10
N ILE A 113 19.50 -13.16 5.99
CA ILE A 113 20.80 -13.08 5.34
C ILE A 113 21.87 -12.87 6.41
N ASP A 114 22.81 -13.80 6.40
CA ASP A 114 24.02 -13.81 7.22
C ASP A 114 23.76 -13.66 8.73
N LYS A 115 22.75 -14.37 9.23
CA LYS A 115 22.56 -14.45 10.68
C LYS A 115 23.83 -14.99 11.34
N ASP A 116 24.31 -14.27 12.36
CA ASP A 116 25.52 -14.57 13.14
C ASP A 116 26.86 -14.47 12.36
N ASN A 117 26.92 -13.81 11.20
CA ASN A 117 28.13 -13.68 10.37
C ASN A 117 28.74 -15.04 9.97
N GLN A 118 27.89 -15.99 9.55
CA GLN A 118 28.26 -17.36 9.20
C GLN A 118 28.14 -17.66 7.69
N ASN A 119 27.85 -16.66 6.89
CA ASN A 119 27.60 -16.73 5.45
C ASN A 119 26.44 -17.65 5.05
N TYR A 120 25.34 -17.64 5.82
CA TYR A 120 24.14 -18.40 5.47
C TYR A 120 23.00 -17.50 5.01
N ILE A 121 22.22 -17.98 4.04
CA ILE A 121 20.89 -17.44 3.72
C ILE A 121 19.86 -18.48 4.14
N SER A 122 18.89 -18.08 4.97
CA SER A 122 17.83 -18.96 5.48
C SER A 122 16.47 -18.45 5.03
N ILE A 123 15.56 -19.35 4.64
CA ILE A 123 14.19 -19.04 4.21
C ILE A 123 13.22 -19.69 5.19
N TYR A 124 12.21 -18.94 5.62
CA TYR A 124 11.16 -19.34 6.53
C TYR A 124 9.78 -19.07 5.93
N ASP A 125 8.79 -19.90 6.24
CA ASP A 125 7.38 -19.58 5.96
C ASP A 125 6.82 -18.55 6.96
N LYS A 126 5.57 -18.16 6.75
CA LYS A 126 4.82 -17.26 7.64
C LYS A 126 4.69 -17.74 9.09
N ASP A 127 4.78 -19.06 9.31
CA ASP A 127 4.67 -19.69 10.62
C ASP A 127 6.07 -19.89 11.26
N ASP A 128 7.10 -19.27 10.68
CA ASP A 128 8.51 -19.34 11.08
C ASP A 128 9.14 -20.74 10.99
N ASN A 129 8.57 -21.63 10.17
CA ASN A 129 9.20 -22.90 9.86
C ASN A 129 10.33 -22.70 8.85
N LEU A 130 11.52 -23.22 9.17
CA LEU A 130 12.67 -23.19 8.27
C LEU A 130 12.40 -24.06 7.03
N LEU A 131 12.44 -23.43 5.85
CA LEU A 131 12.25 -24.07 4.55
C LEU A 131 13.56 -24.38 3.84
N ALA A 132 14.55 -23.48 3.93
CA ALA A 132 15.87 -23.65 3.31
C ALA A 132 16.94 -22.95 4.15
N LYS A 133 18.18 -23.45 4.09
CA LYS A 133 19.36 -22.84 4.71
C LYS A 133 20.60 -23.18 3.89
N ASP A 134 21.15 -22.18 3.22
CA ASP A 134 22.19 -22.33 2.20
C ASP A 134 23.45 -21.55 2.57
N TYR A 135 24.61 -22.19 2.45
CA TYR A 135 25.90 -21.55 2.69
C TYR A 135 26.41 -20.87 1.42
N ILE A 136 26.83 -19.62 1.54
CA ILE A 136 27.40 -18.81 0.45
C ILE A 136 28.91 -18.77 0.59
N SER A 137 29.62 -19.22 -0.44
CA SER A 137 31.09 -19.25 -0.44
C SER A 137 31.75 -18.10 -1.20
N VAL A 138 31.08 -17.54 -2.21
CA VAL A 138 31.66 -16.52 -3.10
C VAL A 138 30.76 -15.31 -3.29
N GLU A 139 29.57 -15.48 -3.88
CA GLU A 139 28.70 -14.36 -4.25
C GLU A 139 27.23 -14.76 -4.10
N ALA A 140 26.52 -14.13 -3.17
CA ALA A 140 25.11 -14.37 -2.93
C ALA A 140 24.25 -13.72 -4.02
N LYS A 141 23.36 -14.52 -4.62
CA LYS A 141 22.31 -14.02 -5.50
C LYS A 141 20.97 -14.69 -5.17
N ILE A 142 19.92 -13.89 -5.09
CA ILE A 142 18.56 -14.34 -4.75
C ILE A 142 17.62 -13.93 -5.89
N ASP A 143 16.99 -14.90 -6.54
CA ASP A 143 15.95 -14.62 -7.54
C ASP A 143 14.57 -14.91 -6.92
N ILE A 144 13.72 -13.89 -6.85
CA ILE A 144 12.36 -13.93 -6.32
C ILE A 144 11.39 -13.80 -7.49
N ALA A 145 10.48 -14.75 -7.64
CA ALA A 145 9.46 -14.71 -8.67
C ALA A 145 8.07 -14.98 -8.09
N MET A 146 7.08 -14.21 -8.54
CA MET A 146 5.67 -14.49 -8.24
C MET A 146 5.01 -14.94 -9.54
N ILE A 147 4.63 -16.22 -9.60
CA ILE A 147 4.09 -16.86 -10.80
C ILE A 147 2.85 -17.66 -10.40
N ASP A 148 1.75 -17.42 -11.10
CA ASP A 148 0.43 -18.00 -10.80
C ASP A 148 0.01 -17.77 -9.34
N SER A 149 0.02 -18.83 -8.53
CA SER A 149 -0.33 -18.81 -7.11
C SER A 149 0.86 -19.20 -6.22
N PHE A 150 2.08 -18.89 -6.67
CA PHE A 150 3.31 -19.23 -5.95
C PHE A 150 4.30 -18.08 -5.90
N ILE A 151 4.95 -17.97 -4.75
CA ILE A 151 6.20 -17.23 -4.58
C ILE A 151 7.33 -18.25 -4.66
N THR A 152 8.17 -18.13 -5.69
CA THR A 152 9.37 -18.92 -5.90
C THR A 152 10.60 -18.12 -5.52
N ILE A 153 11.45 -18.67 -4.68
CA ILE A 153 12.72 -18.08 -4.28
C ILE A 153 13.84 -19.04 -4.65
N ASN A 154 14.81 -18.56 -5.40
CA ASN A 154 16.01 -19.31 -5.77
C ASN A 154 17.24 -18.65 -5.14
N ILE A 155 18.05 -19.43 -4.43
CA ILE A 155 19.32 -18.97 -3.88
C ILE A 155 20.45 -19.50 -4.75
N TYR A 156 21.39 -18.63 -5.07
CA TYR A 156 22.58 -18.92 -5.85
C TYR A 156 23.86 -18.51 -5.11
N ASP A 157 24.92 -19.27 -5.36
CA ASP A 157 26.29 -18.89 -5.05
C ASP A 157 27.12 -18.86 -6.34
N ASN A 158 27.62 -17.68 -6.72
CA ASN A 158 28.38 -17.47 -7.97
C ASN A 158 27.67 -18.06 -9.21
N ASN A 159 26.38 -17.74 -9.36
CA ASN A 159 25.47 -18.24 -10.40
C ASN A 159 25.17 -19.75 -10.37
N SER A 160 25.67 -20.51 -9.39
CA SER A 160 25.27 -21.90 -9.16
C SER A 160 24.03 -21.93 -8.26
N LEU A 161 22.95 -22.58 -8.71
CA LEU A 161 21.72 -22.71 -7.93
C LEU A 161 21.97 -23.64 -6.74
N LEU A 162 21.76 -23.13 -5.53
CA LEU A 162 21.84 -23.89 -4.28
C LEU A 162 20.49 -24.50 -3.91
N SER A 163 19.44 -23.68 -3.92
CA SER A 163 18.10 -24.11 -3.51
C SER A 163 16.99 -23.36 -4.26
N THR A 164 15.82 -24.01 -4.31
CA THR A 164 14.57 -23.46 -4.80
C THR A 164 13.48 -23.71 -3.76
N THR A 165 12.83 -22.66 -3.29
CA THR A 165 11.70 -22.71 -2.36
C THR A 165 10.46 -22.19 -3.06
N ASN A 166 9.35 -22.94 -2.98
CA ASN A 166 8.06 -22.54 -3.52
C ASN A 166 7.05 -22.46 -2.39
N ILE A 167 6.36 -21.34 -2.29
CA ILE A 167 5.37 -21.06 -1.25
C ILE A 167 4.06 -20.72 -1.94
N GLU A 168 2.98 -21.40 -1.53
CA GLU A 168 1.64 -21.11 -2.04
C GLU A 168 1.21 -19.73 -1.57
N ASN A 169 0.91 -18.87 -2.53
CA ASN A 169 0.23 -17.61 -2.33
C ASN A 169 -1.02 -17.67 -3.20
N ASN A 170 -2.18 -17.90 -2.57
CA ASN A 170 -3.46 -18.26 -3.20
C ASN A 170 -4.08 -17.20 -4.14
N GLY A 171 -3.27 -16.38 -4.81
CA GLY A 171 -3.68 -15.33 -5.73
C GLY A 171 -3.97 -14.01 -5.03
N ASP A 172 -3.39 -13.79 -3.85
CA ASP A 172 -3.43 -12.51 -3.12
C ASP A 172 -2.16 -11.69 -3.44
N GLU A 173 -1.94 -10.57 -2.76
CA GLU A 173 -0.67 -9.85 -2.82
C GLU A 173 0.46 -10.71 -2.22
N GLY A 174 1.63 -10.72 -2.84
CA GLY A 174 2.79 -11.43 -2.33
C GLY A 174 3.61 -10.56 -1.41
N SER A 175 3.96 -11.05 -0.24
CA SER A 175 4.65 -10.27 0.79
C SER A 175 5.86 -11.02 1.33
N LEU A 176 7.04 -10.40 1.24
CA LEU A 176 8.29 -10.96 1.75
C LEU A 176 9.03 -9.97 2.66
N ILE A 177 9.58 -10.50 3.74
CA ILE A 177 10.55 -9.80 4.58
C ILE A 177 11.95 -10.35 4.33
N LEU A 178 12.91 -9.45 4.14
CA LEU A 178 14.31 -9.76 3.93
C LEU A 178 15.14 -9.10 5.04
N ASN A 179 15.58 -9.92 6.00
CA ASN A 179 16.36 -9.53 7.17
C ASN A 179 17.86 -9.70 6.90
N ILE A 180 18.57 -8.59 6.76
CA ILE A 180 20.01 -8.49 6.58
C ILE A 180 20.65 -8.33 7.96
N LEU A 181 21.10 -9.45 8.53
CA LEU A 181 21.54 -9.53 9.92
C LEU A 181 23.06 -9.44 10.07
N GLY A 182 23.81 -9.93 9.08
CA GLY A 182 25.27 -9.91 9.07
C GLY A 182 25.89 -9.09 7.95
N ASP A 183 27.15 -9.39 7.63
CA ASP A 183 28.02 -8.72 6.66
C ASP A 183 28.22 -9.60 5.42
N MET A 184 27.20 -9.62 4.54
CA MET A 184 27.21 -10.29 3.25
C MET A 184 26.63 -9.37 2.18
N ASP A 185 27.42 -9.08 1.14
CA ASP A 185 26.93 -8.42 -0.06
C ASP A 185 26.14 -9.40 -0.94
N PHE A 186 25.02 -8.97 -1.51
CA PHE A 186 24.17 -9.83 -2.34
C PHE A 186 23.44 -9.09 -3.46
N VAL A 187 22.99 -9.86 -4.46
CA VAL A 187 22.15 -9.38 -5.56
C VAL A 187 20.75 -9.99 -5.45
N ILE A 188 19.71 -9.17 -5.62
CA ILE A 188 18.34 -9.64 -5.75
C ILE A 188 17.80 -9.32 -7.12
N ASN A 189 17.20 -10.32 -7.76
CA ASN A 189 16.32 -10.09 -8.90
C ASN A 189 14.88 -10.42 -8.52
N SER A 190 13.93 -9.55 -8.85
CA SER A 190 12.50 -9.82 -8.69
C SER A 190 11.82 -9.93 -10.05
N ASN A 191 10.85 -10.82 -10.18
CA ASN A 191 9.99 -10.89 -11.36
C ASN A 191 8.57 -11.29 -10.97
N ASN A 192 7.62 -10.36 -11.08
CA ASN A 192 6.21 -10.63 -10.83
C ASN A 192 5.48 -10.84 -12.17
N GLN A 193 4.88 -12.02 -12.34
CA GLN A 193 4.08 -12.38 -13.52
C GLN A 193 2.57 -12.37 -13.25
N THR A 194 2.16 -11.93 -12.06
CA THR A 194 0.76 -11.83 -11.64
C THR A 194 0.25 -10.39 -11.76
N GLU A 195 -1.07 -10.21 -11.63
CA GLU A 195 -1.69 -8.88 -11.61
C GLU A 195 -1.56 -8.17 -10.24
N ASN A 196 -1.36 -8.94 -9.16
CA ASN A 196 -1.24 -8.42 -7.80
C ASN A 196 0.16 -7.89 -7.53
N ASP A 197 0.32 -7.15 -6.43
CA ASP A 197 1.62 -6.60 -6.06
C ASP A 197 2.51 -7.66 -5.41
N LEU A 198 3.82 -7.58 -5.69
CA LEU A 198 4.85 -8.27 -4.92
C LEU A 198 5.55 -7.24 -4.04
N ILE A 199 5.32 -7.31 -2.75
CA ILE A 199 5.82 -6.40 -1.73
C ILE A 199 7.04 -7.02 -1.06
N ILE A 200 8.15 -6.28 -1.05
CA ILE A 200 9.41 -6.72 -0.44
C ILE A 200 9.88 -5.68 0.58
N TYR A 201 10.04 -6.11 1.82
CA TYR A 201 10.54 -5.32 2.94
C TYR A 201 12.02 -5.65 3.18
N PHE A 202 12.90 -4.66 3.02
CA PHE A 202 14.33 -4.80 3.27
C PHE A 202 14.65 -4.27 4.67
N CYS A 203 14.85 -5.20 5.58
CA CYS A 203 15.17 -4.97 6.98
C CYS A 203 16.65 -5.22 7.20
N LYS A 204 17.41 -4.24 7.70
CA LYS A 204 18.85 -4.30 7.91
C LYS A 204 19.18 -4.05 9.38
N SER A 205 19.99 -4.92 9.98
CA SER A 205 20.52 -4.68 11.33
C SER A 205 21.38 -3.42 11.36
N GLY A 206 21.29 -2.65 12.43
CA GLY A 206 22.10 -1.45 12.63
C GLY A 206 23.62 -1.71 12.65
N THR A 207 24.04 -2.96 12.86
CA THR A 207 25.45 -3.36 12.84
C THR A 207 25.92 -3.88 11.48
N SER A 208 25.00 -4.17 10.54
CA SER A 208 25.33 -4.73 9.24
C SER A 208 25.93 -3.67 8.30
N THR A 209 27.02 -4.03 7.63
CA THR A 209 27.69 -3.22 6.59
C THR A 209 27.36 -3.67 5.17
N SER A 210 26.57 -4.73 5.03
CA SER A 210 26.13 -5.33 3.76
C SER A 210 25.56 -4.33 2.76
N ASN A 211 25.99 -4.45 1.51
CA ASN A 211 25.43 -3.76 0.37
C ASN A 211 24.59 -4.74 -0.45
N TYR A 212 23.55 -4.24 -1.10
CA TYR A 212 22.80 -5.05 -2.05
C TYR A 212 22.45 -4.29 -3.31
N SER A 213 22.36 -5.03 -4.41
CA SER A 213 21.80 -4.53 -5.67
C SER A 213 20.45 -5.20 -5.92
N PHE A 214 19.44 -4.41 -6.27
CA PHE A 214 18.11 -4.92 -6.57
C PHE A 214 17.72 -4.61 -8.02
N TYR A 215 17.22 -5.62 -8.74
CA TYR A 215 16.74 -5.49 -10.11
C TYR A 215 15.31 -6.03 -10.23
N ASN A 216 14.36 -5.16 -10.59
CA ASN A 216 13.04 -5.61 -11.02
C ASN A 216 13.07 -5.96 -12.50
N LEU A 217 12.94 -7.25 -12.82
CA LEU A 217 12.98 -7.80 -14.17
C LEU A 217 11.60 -7.83 -14.84
N GLY A 218 10.50 -7.64 -14.09
CA GLY A 218 9.15 -7.68 -14.63
C GLY A 218 8.05 -7.53 -13.57
N GLY A 219 6.92 -6.94 -13.99
CA GLY A 219 5.72 -6.82 -13.17
C GLY A 219 5.74 -5.72 -12.10
N LYS A 220 4.66 -5.69 -11.31
CA LYS A 220 4.47 -4.73 -10.22
C LYS A 220 5.19 -5.25 -8.97
N VAL A 221 6.23 -4.53 -8.53
CA VAL A 221 7.00 -4.87 -7.33
C VAL A 221 7.15 -3.62 -6.48
N THR A 222 6.58 -3.63 -5.29
CA THR A 222 6.69 -2.56 -4.30
C THR A 222 7.80 -2.88 -3.31
N ARG A 223 8.67 -1.90 -3.04
CA ARG A 223 9.81 -2.06 -2.13
C ARG A 223 9.75 -1.06 -0.98
N TYR A 224 10.10 -1.54 0.19
CA TYR A 224 10.35 -0.72 1.37
C TYR A 224 11.79 -0.98 1.82
N GLU A 225 12.64 0.04 1.74
CA GLU A 225 14.08 -0.07 1.98
C GLU A 225 14.51 0.64 3.27
N ASN A 226 15.70 0.27 3.78
CA ASN A 226 16.33 0.84 4.98
C ASN A 226 15.53 0.67 6.28
N ILE A 227 14.79 -0.42 6.42
CA ILE A 227 14.08 -0.74 7.66
C ILE A 227 15.12 -1.21 8.68
N LEU A 228 15.29 -0.57 9.84
CA LEU A 228 16.31 -0.99 10.82
C LEU A 228 15.79 -2.12 11.73
N ILE A 229 16.59 -3.18 11.89
CA ILE A 229 16.38 -4.24 12.89
C ILE A 229 17.12 -3.83 14.17
N LEU A 230 16.42 -3.71 15.30
CA LEU A 230 16.98 -3.26 16.58
C LEU A 230 17.32 -4.46 17.48
N ASP A 231 18.62 -4.67 17.75
CA ASP A 231 19.09 -5.61 18.78
C ASP A 231 18.92 -4.98 20.17
N ASN A 232 18.04 -5.55 20.99
CA ASN A 232 17.53 -4.91 22.21
C ASN A 232 18.53 -4.81 23.38
N LYS A 233 18.64 -3.60 23.97
CA LYS A 233 18.55 -3.28 25.43
C LYS A 233 19.26 -1.95 25.72
N SER A 234 18.49 -0.96 26.17
CA SER A 234 18.92 0.37 26.66
C SER A 234 19.26 1.41 25.59
N GLU A 235 18.23 2.02 24.99
CA GLU A 235 18.09 3.49 24.92
C GLU A 235 16.72 3.85 24.32
N SER A 236 15.79 4.19 25.23
CA SER A 236 14.63 5.07 25.08
C SER A 236 14.10 5.39 23.65
N SER A 237 13.09 4.63 23.26
CA SER A 237 11.72 5.10 22.95
C SER A 237 11.36 5.83 21.65
N LEU A 238 12.24 5.98 20.65
CA LEU A 238 11.84 6.66 19.39
C LEU A 238 12.47 6.09 18.11
N LYS A 239 13.31 5.07 18.17
CA LYS A 239 13.98 4.53 16.98
C LYS A 239 13.19 3.35 16.45
N GLY A 240 12.97 3.31 15.13
CA GLY A 240 12.20 2.22 14.54
C GLY A 240 11.43 2.54 13.27
N LEU A 241 10.92 1.50 12.62
CA LEU A 241 9.89 1.62 11.60
C LEU A 241 8.52 1.65 12.27
N TYR A 242 7.70 2.60 11.86
CA TYR A 242 6.36 2.80 12.34
C TYR A 242 5.39 2.70 11.18
N LYS A 243 4.35 1.88 11.34
CA LYS A 243 3.19 1.90 10.46
C LYS A 243 2.23 2.97 10.95
N VAL A 244 1.72 3.77 10.02
CA VAL A 244 0.80 4.88 10.27
C VAL A 244 -0.45 4.65 9.45
N ASP A 245 -1.53 4.26 10.12
CA ASP A 245 -2.84 4.11 9.49
C ASP A 245 -3.67 5.37 9.76
N VAL A 246 -4.11 6.05 8.70
CA VAL A 246 -4.95 7.24 8.80
C VAL A 246 -6.31 6.94 8.19
N GLU A 247 -7.35 6.99 9.02
CA GLU A 247 -8.74 6.80 8.63
C GLU A 247 -9.49 8.14 8.77
N VAL A 248 -10.21 8.54 7.72
CA VAL A 248 -11.00 9.77 7.71
C VAL A 248 -12.48 9.44 7.60
N LYS A 249 -13.23 9.84 8.62
CA LYS A 249 -14.68 9.62 8.75
C LYS A 249 -15.45 10.92 8.61
N LYS A 250 -16.67 10.82 8.09
CA LYS A 250 -17.68 11.89 8.11
C LYS A 250 -19.04 11.29 8.42
N ASP A 251 -19.74 11.86 9.39
CA ASP A 251 -21.05 11.37 9.85
C ASP A 251 -21.03 9.87 10.24
N GLY A 252 -19.90 9.40 10.79
CA GLY A 252 -19.68 8.01 11.19
C GLY A 252 -19.27 7.04 10.07
N ASN A 253 -19.26 7.47 8.81
CA ASN A 253 -18.84 6.64 7.67
C ASN A 253 -17.39 6.94 7.28
N THR A 254 -16.60 5.88 7.07
CA THR A 254 -15.25 5.98 6.54
C THR A 254 -15.30 6.41 5.07
N LEU A 255 -14.70 7.55 4.77
CA LEU A 255 -14.60 8.08 3.41
C LEU A 255 -13.30 7.65 2.74
N GLU A 256 -12.21 7.57 3.52
CA GLU A 256 -10.89 7.21 3.04
C GLU A 256 -10.06 6.57 4.17
N GLN A 257 -9.19 5.63 3.81
CA GLN A 257 -8.16 5.07 4.67
C GLN A 257 -6.86 4.97 3.88
N ILE A 258 -5.76 5.46 4.44
CA ILE A 258 -4.43 5.39 3.83
C ILE A 258 -3.43 4.90 4.88
N THR A 259 -2.59 3.97 4.47
CA THR A 259 -1.45 3.48 5.27
C THR A 259 -0.16 4.09 4.76
N GLY A 260 0.66 4.58 5.69
CA GLY A 260 2.01 5.05 5.44
C GLY A 260 3.01 4.38 6.38
N TYR A 261 4.29 4.53 6.05
CA TYR A 261 5.38 4.06 6.89
C TYR A 261 6.33 5.21 7.19
N LYS A 262 6.86 5.23 8.40
CA LYS A 262 7.84 6.21 8.85
C LYS A 262 8.98 5.52 9.56
N LEU A 263 10.20 5.80 9.10
CA LEU A 263 11.42 5.41 9.77
C LEU A 263 11.88 6.57 10.65
N LEU A 264 12.10 6.31 11.94
CA LEU A 264 12.83 7.21 12.82
C LEU A 264 14.25 6.69 12.98
N THR A 265 15.19 7.38 12.32
CA THR A 265 16.63 7.24 12.53
C THR A 265 17.12 8.45 13.32
N ASN A 266 18.16 8.25 14.14
CA ASN A 266 18.87 9.33 14.82
C ASN A 266 19.37 10.41 13.85
#